data_AF-A0A955JXN8-F1
#
_entry.id   AF-A0A955JXN8-F1
#
_cell.length_a   1.000
_cell.length_b   1.000
_cell.length_c   1.000
_cell.angle_alpha   90.00
_cell.angle_beta   90.00
_cell.angle_gamma   90.00
#
_symmetry.space_group_name_H-M   'P 1'
#
loop_
_entity.id
_entity.type
_entity.pdbx_description
1 polymer ?
#
loop_
_entity_poly.entity_id
_entity_poly.type
_entity_poly.pdbx_seq_one_letter_code
_entity_poly.pdbx_strand_id
1 'polypeptide(L)'
;GIQRIGNEIYPSYYNKTQSITNATITFDKASKKKATDCTPASAKIDIGVSKTIDPYTKKEIVTAPDGYLPNENDDTHQCGDAQPTVTIGAPNNSAKSVTVSVTNGRFALQKLTVTCGSQTISTQSISASGSFPVSLSEVSTSCNLGATVTDVAYYSASASPVPYNGH
;
A
#
# COMPACT_ATOMS: atom_id res chain seq x y z
N GLY A 1 -47.59 -8.23 -17.38
CA GLY A 1 -47.27 -8.44 -18.80
C GLY A 1 -46.00 -9.25 -18.94
N ILE A 2 -45.58 -9.57 -20.15
CA ILE A 2 -44.31 -10.23 -20.45
C ILE A 2 -43.54 -9.37 -21.46
N GLN A 3 -42.23 -9.35 -21.35
CA GLN A 3 -41.32 -8.64 -22.26
C GLN A 3 -40.29 -9.64 -22.85
N ARG A 4 -39.67 -9.29 -23.97
CA ARG A 4 -38.62 -10.10 -24.60
C ARG A 4 -37.33 -9.30 -24.64
N ILE A 5 -36.23 -9.89 -24.18
CA ILE A 5 -34.89 -9.30 -24.24
C ILE A 5 -34.00 -10.31 -24.97
N GLY A 6 -33.61 -10.02 -26.21
CA GLY A 6 -33.00 -11.01 -27.10
C GLY A 6 -33.98 -12.13 -27.47
N ASN A 7 -33.54 -13.39 -27.41
CA ASN A 7 -34.37 -14.58 -27.67
C ASN A 7 -35.07 -15.13 -26.41
N GLU A 8 -34.99 -14.43 -25.29
CA GLU A 8 -35.50 -14.88 -23.99
C GLU A 8 -36.74 -14.09 -23.54
N ILE A 9 -37.69 -14.77 -22.91
CA ILE A 9 -38.93 -14.18 -22.38
C ILE A 9 -38.73 -13.85 -20.90
N TYR A 10 -39.04 -12.62 -20.52
CA TYR A 10 -38.94 -12.10 -19.16
C TYR A 10 -40.30 -11.56 -18.67
N PRO A 11 -40.57 -11.57 -17.36
CA PRO A 11 -41.74 -10.88 -16.80
C PRO A 11 -41.67 -9.37 -17.07
N SER A 12 -42.81 -8.67 -17.21
CA SER A 12 -42.82 -7.22 -17.53
C SER A 12 -42.20 -6.32 -16.45
N TYR A 13 -41.95 -6.84 -15.25
CA TYR A 13 -41.27 -6.11 -14.18
C TYR A 13 -39.74 -6.29 -14.19
N TYR A 14 -39.22 -7.26 -14.94
CA TYR A 14 -37.79 -7.55 -15.03
C TYR A 14 -37.07 -6.42 -15.77
N ASN A 15 -35.97 -5.92 -15.25
CA ASN A 15 -35.16 -4.98 -16.00
C ASN A 15 -33.70 -5.40 -15.85
N LYS A 16 -33.03 -5.67 -16.98
CA LYS A 16 -31.64 -6.11 -17.02
C LYS A 16 -30.67 -5.06 -16.45
N THR A 17 -31.11 -3.80 -16.36
CA THR A 17 -30.38 -2.68 -15.74
C THR A 17 -30.90 -2.28 -14.36
N GLN A 18 -31.89 -2.98 -13.77
CA GLN A 18 -32.09 -2.97 -12.32
C GLN A 18 -30.96 -3.82 -11.71
N SER A 19 -29.94 -3.31 -11.03
CA SER A 19 -29.65 -1.94 -10.60
C SER A 19 -28.13 -1.85 -10.35
N ILE A 20 -27.31 -2.54 -11.17
CA ILE A 20 -25.86 -2.62 -10.97
C ILE A 20 -25.23 -1.31 -11.45
N THR A 21 -24.90 -0.44 -10.50
CA THR A 21 -24.08 0.74 -10.77
C THR A 21 -22.65 0.47 -10.33
N ASN A 22 -21.70 0.83 -11.18
CA ASN A 22 -20.29 0.78 -10.82
C ASN A 22 -19.93 2.08 -10.10
N ALA A 23 -19.33 1.96 -8.94
CA ALA A 23 -18.74 3.07 -8.20
C ALA A 23 -17.28 2.75 -7.89
N THR A 24 -16.52 3.76 -7.49
CA THR A 24 -15.17 3.57 -6.98
C THR A 24 -15.17 3.90 -5.50
N ILE A 25 -14.56 3.04 -4.69
CA ILE A 25 -14.36 3.26 -3.27
C ILE A 25 -12.87 3.15 -2.98
N THR A 26 -12.36 4.04 -2.12
CA THR A 26 -10.99 3.98 -1.61
C THR A 26 -10.93 3.02 -0.42
N PHE A 27 -10.12 1.99 -0.55
CA PHE A 27 -9.87 0.99 0.48
C PHE A 27 -8.47 1.11 1.06
N ASP A 28 -8.30 0.55 2.24
CA ASP A 28 -7.02 0.27 2.83
C ASP A 28 -6.51 -1.11 2.39
N LYS A 29 -5.28 -1.18 1.88
CA LYS A 29 -4.65 -2.43 1.43
C LYS A 29 -4.35 -3.40 2.57
N ALA A 30 -4.11 -2.91 3.79
CA ALA A 30 -3.73 -3.75 4.92
C ALA A 30 -4.93 -4.48 5.54
N SER A 31 -6.01 -3.75 5.83
CA SER A 31 -7.26 -4.28 6.40
C SER A 31 -8.26 -4.80 5.38
N LYS A 32 -8.13 -4.37 4.10
CA LYS A 32 -9.13 -4.54 3.04
C LYS A 32 -10.49 -3.88 3.32
N LYS A 33 -10.55 -2.95 4.27
CA LYS A 33 -11.75 -2.16 4.61
C LYS A 33 -11.68 -0.77 3.98
N LYS A 34 -12.76 0.01 4.04
CA LYS A 34 -12.76 1.39 3.50
C LYS A 34 -11.72 2.23 4.21
N ALA A 35 -10.88 2.92 3.44
CA ALA A 35 -9.88 3.81 3.99
C ALA A 35 -10.53 4.92 4.81
N THR A 36 -9.89 5.28 5.92
CA THR A 36 -10.29 6.41 6.76
C THR A 36 -9.29 7.56 6.62
N ASP A 37 -9.48 8.60 7.43
CA ASP A 37 -8.55 9.72 7.51
C ASP A 37 -7.19 9.32 8.10
N CYS A 38 -7.16 8.26 8.92
CA CYS A 38 -5.93 7.76 9.55
C CYS A 38 -5.15 6.79 8.65
N THR A 39 -5.78 6.21 7.61
CA THR A 39 -5.11 5.34 6.65
C THR A 39 -4.05 6.14 5.87
N PRO A 40 -2.77 5.73 5.86
CA PRO A 40 -1.73 6.46 5.14
C PRO A 40 -1.94 6.36 3.63
N ALA A 41 -1.53 7.40 2.88
CA ALA A 41 -1.75 7.47 1.44
C ALA A 41 -1.14 6.28 0.69
N SER A 42 0.02 5.79 1.15
CA SER A 42 0.69 4.59 0.66
C SER A 42 -0.11 3.30 0.87
N ALA A 43 -1.06 3.26 1.81
CA ALA A 43 -1.96 2.13 2.03
C ALA A 43 -3.28 2.23 1.25
N LYS A 44 -3.64 3.42 0.74
CA LYS A 44 -4.89 3.63 0.00
C LYS A 44 -4.85 3.01 -1.40
N ILE A 45 -5.98 2.46 -1.83
CA ILE A 45 -6.20 1.96 -3.19
C ILE A 45 -7.65 2.18 -3.61
N ASP A 46 -7.85 2.67 -4.83
CA ASP A 46 -9.18 2.84 -5.41
C ASP A 46 -9.60 1.56 -6.12
N ILE A 47 -10.75 0.99 -5.73
CA ILE A 47 -11.28 -0.24 -6.29
C ILE A 47 -12.70 -0.02 -6.78
N GLY A 48 -12.98 -0.52 -7.98
CA GLY A 48 -14.32 -0.56 -8.54
C GLY A 48 -15.23 -1.52 -7.75
N VAL A 49 -16.40 -1.05 -7.38
CA VAL A 49 -17.42 -1.80 -6.65
C VAL A 49 -18.72 -1.86 -7.44
N SER A 50 -19.44 -2.96 -7.25
CA SER A 50 -20.77 -3.15 -7.81
C SER A 50 -21.82 -2.84 -6.74
N LYS A 51 -22.72 -1.91 -7.06
CA LYS A 51 -23.86 -1.55 -6.20
C LYS A 51 -25.15 -2.05 -6.81
N THR A 52 -25.97 -2.75 -6.04
CA THR A 52 -27.27 -3.28 -6.46
C THR A 52 -28.31 -2.97 -5.41
N ILE A 53 -29.54 -2.64 -5.80
CA ILE A 53 -30.66 -2.51 -4.86
C ILE A 53 -31.38 -3.85 -4.74
N ASP A 54 -31.49 -4.38 -3.53
CA ASP A 54 -32.28 -5.58 -3.27
C ASP A 54 -33.76 -5.32 -3.60
N PRO A 55 -34.39 -6.14 -4.46
CA PRO A 55 -35.73 -5.86 -4.96
C PRO A 55 -36.83 -6.01 -3.89
N TYR A 56 -36.56 -6.67 -2.78
CA TYR A 56 -37.54 -6.90 -1.70
C TYR A 56 -37.35 -5.93 -0.54
N THR A 57 -36.14 -5.84 -0.01
CA THR A 57 -35.81 -4.99 1.15
C THR A 57 -35.54 -3.54 0.74
N LYS A 58 -35.33 -3.28 -0.55
CA LYS A 58 -34.95 -1.97 -1.11
C LYS A 58 -33.62 -1.43 -0.55
N LYS A 59 -32.81 -2.26 0.10
CA LYS A 59 -31.50 -1.89 0.62
C LYS A 59 -30.45 -1.93 -0.48
N GLU A 60 -29.50 -1.00 -0.44
CA GLU A 60 -28.32 -1.03 -1.29
C GLU A 60 -27.35 -2.11 -0.79
N ILE A 61 -26.90 -2.96 -1.71
CA ILE A 61 -25.87 -3.97 -1.52
C ILE A 61 -24.66 -3.52 -2.33
N VAL A 62 -23.54 -3.35 -1.65
CA VAL A 62 -22.26 -3.00 -2.26
C VAL A 62 -21.33 -4.21 -2.14
N THR A 63 -20.71 -4.60 -3.26
CA THR A 63 -19.74 -5.71 -3.31
C THR A 63 -18.45 -5.25 -3.95
N ALA A 64 -17.34 -5.75 -3.45
CA ALA A 64 -15.99 -5.46 -3.95
C ALA A 64 -15.24 -6.77 -4.25
N PRO A 65 -14.31 -6.77 -5.20
CA PRO A 65 -13.46 -7.93 -5.49
C PRO A 65 -12.46 -8.22 -4.36
N ASP A 66 -11.73 -9.33 -4.48
CA ASP A 66 -10.54 -9.67 -3.68
C ASP A 66 -10.68 -9.64 -2.15
N GLY A 67 -11.92 -9.80 -1.66
CA GLY A 67 -12.25 -9.81 -0.23
C GLY A 67 -12.27 -8.43 0.42
N TYR A 68 -12.35 -7.35 -0.37
CA TYR A 68 -12.55 -6.01 0.17
C TYR A 68 -13.96 -5.82 0.74
N LEU A 69 -14.06 -5.09 1.84
CA LEU A 69 -15.26 -4.94 2.64
C LEU A 69 -15.81 -3.50 2.51
N PRO A 70 -16.67 -3.22 1.52
CA PRO A 70 -17.16 -1.86 1.21
C PRO A 70 -18.09 -1.26 2.27
N ASN A 71 -18.49 -2.05 3.27
CA ASN A 71 -19.39 -1.61 4.34
C ASN A 71 -18.68 -1.41 5.68
N GLU A 72 -17.40 -1.78 5.77
CA GLU A 72 -16.59 -1.65 6.97
C GLU A 72 -15.55 -0.56 6.80
N ASN A 73 -15.29 0.20 7.86
CA ASN A 73 -14.23 1.20 7.88
C ASN A 73 -12.94 0.55 8.40
N ASP A 74 -11.80 0.99 7.87
CA ASP A 74 -10.48 0.62 8.36
C ASP A 74 -10.36 0.93 9.86
N ASP A 75 -9.97 -0.10 10.61
CA ASP A 75 -9.73 -0.11 12.04
C ASP A 75 -8.30 -0.57 12.38
N THR A 76 -7.48 -0.86 11.36
CA THR A 76 -6.06 -1.18 11.52
C THR A 76 -5.30 0.11 11.84
N HIS A 77 -5.46 1.15 11.02
CA HIS A 77 -4.75 2.42 11.20
C HIS A 77 -5.42 3.31 12.24
N GLN A 78 -4.61 3.86 13.15
CA GLN A 78 -5.06 4.84 14.13
C GLN A 78 -4.26 6.13 13.97
N CYS A 79 -4.95 7.26 14.08
CA CYS A 79 -4.31 8.56 14.01
C CYS A 79 -3.33 8.70 15.17
N GLY A 80 -2.06 8.99 14.87
CA GLY A 80 -0.98 9.03 15.84
C GLY A 80 -0.22 7.72 16.03
N ASP A 81 -0.47 6.71 15.18
CA ASP A 81 0.33 5.49 15.15
C ASP A 81 1.83 5.80 15.10
N ALA A 82 2.58 5.11 15.96
CA ALA A 82 4.04 5.16 15.93
C ALA A 82 4.51 4.68 14.55
N GLN A 83 5.19 5.56 13.82
CA GLN A 83 5.71 5.26 12.49
C GLN A 83 7.09 4.59 12.59
N PRO A 84 7.49 3.78 11.59
CA PRO A 84 8.86 3.29 11.53
C PRO A 84 9.82 4.47 11.38
N THR A 85 11.06 4.29 11.83
CA THR A 85 12.12 5.27 11.64
C THR A 85 13.31 4.62 10.93
N VAL A 86 14.06 5.42 10.17
CA VAL A 86 15.25 4.96 9.47
C VAL A 86 16.32 6.03 9.48
N THR A 87 17.56 5.59 9.71
CA THR A 87 18.76 6.42 9.58
C THR A 87 19.77 5.70 8.72
N ILE A 88 20.51 6.46 7.92
CA ILE A 88 21.62 5.95 7.12
C ILE A 88 22.93 6.50 7.69
N GLY A 89 23.88 5.60 7.98
CA GLY A 89 25.17 5.96 8.53
C GLY A 89 26.13 6.55 7.48
N ALA A 90 27.30 6.99 7.94
CA ALA A 90 28.38 7.38 7.03
C ALA A 90 28.85 6.16 6.19
N PRO A 91 29.00 6.30 4.86
CA PRO A 91 29.52 5.22 4.02
C PRO A 91 30.98 4.89 4.35
N ASN A 92 31.31 3.60 4.33
CA ASN A 92 32.68 3.11 4.42
C ASN A 92 33.21 2.84 3.01
N ASN A 93 34.04 3.75 2.48
CA ASN A 93 34.62 3.63 1.14
C ASN A 93 35.54 2.41 1.00
N SER A 94 36.34 2.10 2.03
CA SER A 94 37.27 0.96 1.99
C SER A 94 36.55 -0.38 1.97
N ALA A 95 35.49 -0.53 2.77
CA ALA A 95 34.66 -1.73 2.82
C ALA A 95 33.52 -1.70 1.78
N LYS A 96 33.43 -0.65 0.96
CA LYS A 96 32.35 -0.39 -0.02
C LYS A 96 30.97 -0.73 0.55
N SER A 97 30.64 -0.17 1.71
CA SER A 97 29.38 -0.48 2.40
C SER A 97 28.82 0.70 3.18
N VAL A 98 27.52 0.63 3.49
CA VAL A 98 26.85 1.54 4.42
C VAL A 98 25.96 0.74 5.35
N THR A 99 25.79 1.22 6.58
CA THR A 99 24.86 0.62 7.55
C THR A 99 23.61 1.48 7.65
N VAL A 100 22.45 0.84 7.52
CA VAL A 100 21.15 1.48 7.72
C VAL A 100 20.55 0.96 9.01
N SER A 101 20.15 1.86 9.92
CA SER A 101 19.48 1.48 11.16
C SER A 101 18.00 1.81 11.08
N VAL A 102 17.18 0.86 11.51
CA VAL A 102 15.73 0.92 11.36
C VAL A 102 15.07 0.58 12.69
N THR A 103 14.05 1.34 13.08
CA THR A 103 13.20 1.02 14.23
C THR A 103 11.76 0.82 13.75
N ASN A 104 11.12 -0.26 14.21
CA ASN A 104 9.71 -0.50 13.93
C ASN A 104 8.83 0.49 14.70
N GLY A 105 7.76 0.90 14.04
CA GLY A 105 6.67 1.62 14.69
C GLY A 105 5.69 0.63 15.35
N ARG A 106 4.40 0.94 15.25
CA ARG A 106 3.32 0.05 15.70
C ARG A 106 3.29 -1.28 14.94
N PHE A 107 3.63 -1.26 13.66
CA PHE A 107 3.54 -2.43 12.79
C PHE A 107 4.91 -3.07 12.54
N ALA A 108 4.89 -4.38 12.28
CA ALA A 108 6.07 -5.13 11.90
C ALA A 108 6.63 -4.58 10.58
N LEU A 109 7.95 -4.50 10.48
CA LEU A 109 8.60 -4.05 9.26
C LEU A 109 8.37 -5.04 8.13
N GLN A 110 8.49 -4.57 6.89
CA GLN A 110 8.36 -5.41 5.70
C GLN A 110 9.52 -5.24 4.74
N LYS A 111 9.94 -4.00 4.48
CA LYS A 111 10.87 -3.72 3.39
C LYS A 111 11.80 -2.56 3.74
N LEU A 112 13.09 -2.73 3.46
CA LEU A 112 14.08 -1.66 3.41
C LEU A 112 14.61 -1.53 1.99
N THR A 113 14.53 -0.33 1.43
CA THR A 113 15.09 0.00 0.11
C THR A 113 16.17 1.05 0.27
N VAL A 114 17.31 0.84 -0.39
CA VAL A 114 18.44 1.77 -0.41
C VAL A 114 18.72 2.18 -1.85
N THR A 115 18.88 3.48 -2.06
CA THR A 115 19.05 4.08 -3.37
C THR A 115 20.33 4.90 -3.44
N CYS A 116 20.82 5.13 -4.66
CA CYS A 116 21.88 6.07 -5.00
C CYS A 116 21.31 7.00 -6.07
N GLY A 117 20.98 8.22 -5.67
CA GLY A 117 20.09 9.08 -6.47
C GLY A 117 18.74 8.39 -6.73
N SER A 118 18.41 8.17 -8.00
CA SER A 118 17.19 7.47 -8.43
C SER A 118 17.34 5.96 -8.60
N GLN A 119 18.56 5.42 -8.54
CA GLN A 119 18.81 3.99 -8.74
C GLN A 119 18.62 3.24 -7.44
N THR A 120 17.86 2.14 -7.46
CA THR A 120 17.79 1.21 -6.34
C THR A 120 19.03 0.32 -6.33
N ILE A 121 19.78 0.34 -5.22
CA ILE A 121 20.98 -0.49 -5.01
C ILE A 121 20.60 -1.77 -4.27
N SER A 122 19.70 -1.67 -3.29
CA SER A 122 19.31 -2.80 -2.45
C SER A 122 17.84 -2.71 -2.09
N THR A 123 17.20 -3.88 -2.05
CA THR A 123 15.89 -4.07 -1.43
C THR A 123 15.96 -5.32 -0.57
N GLN A 124 15.68 -5.17 0.71
CA GLN A 124 15.73 -6.23 1.71
C GLN A 124 14.36 -6.42 2.33
N SER A 125 13.93 -7.68 2.47
CA SER A 125 12.79 -8.03 3.31
C SER A 125 13.26 -8.06 4.76
N ILE A 126 12.67 -7.22 5.60
CA ILE A 126 13.02 -7.11 7.03
C ILE A 126 11.74 -7.24 7.85
N SER A 127 11.83 -7.77 9.07
CA SER A 127 10.67 -8.01 9.93
C SER A 127 10.76 -7.35 11.31
N ALA A 128 11.93 -6.84 11.69
CA ALA A 128 12.19 -6.27 13.01
C ALA A 128 13.24 -5.16 12.95
N SER A 129 13.28 -4.34 14.01
CA SER A 129 14.29 -3.31 14.22
C SER A 129 15.72 -3.90 14.16
N GLY A 130 16.67 -3.08 13.72
CA GLY A 130 18.07 -3.51 13.67
C GLY A 130 18.94 -2.64 12.76
N SER A 131 20.18 -3.07 12.58
CA SER A 131 21.15 -2.45 11.69
C SER A 131 21.46 -3.39 10.53
N PHE A 132 21.34 -2.88 9.32
CA PHE A 132 21.38 -3.65 8.09
C PHE A 132 22.58 -3.26 7.22
N PRO A 133 23.47 -4.24 7.00
CA PRO A 133 24.39 -4.36 5.90
C PRO A 133 23.93 -3.84 4.55
N VAL A 134 24.57 -2.87 3.90
CA VAL A 134 24.32 -2.65 2.46
C VAL A 134 25.64 -2.56 1.71
N SER A 135 25.80 -3.45 0.73
CA SER A 135 26.95 -3.40 -0.18
C SER A 135 26.78 -2.25 -1.17
N LEU A 136 27.86 -1.51 -1.40
CA LEU A 136 28.01 -0.47 -2.41
C LEU A 136 29.03 -0.89 -3.47
N SER A 137 29.33 -2.19 -3.57
CA SER A 137 30.33 -2.76 -4.48
C SER A 137 30.07 -2.48 -5.95
N GLU A 138 28.81 -2.24 -6.33
CA GLU A 138 28.39 -1.96 -7.70
C GLU A 138 28.23 -0.45 -7.98
N VAL A 139 28.42 0.41 -6.96
CA VAL A 139 28.21 1.85 -7.05
C VAL A 139 29.54 2.52 -7.39
N SER A 140 29.77 2.78 -8.68
CA SER A 140 31.00 3.39 -9.20
C SER A 140 30.94 4.91 -9.31
N THR A 141 29.75 5.50 -9.41
CA THR A 141 29.57 6.94 -9.54
C THR A 141 29.24 7.60 -8.20
N SER A 142 29.64 8.87 -8.06
CA SER A 142 29.28 9.65 -6.88
C SER A 142 27.77 9.95 -6.87
N CYS A 143 27.14 9.83 -5.70
CA CYS A 143 25.71 10.05 -5.54
C CYS A 143 25.33 10.30 -4.08
N ASN A 144 24.07 10.66 -3.85
CA ASN A 144 23.48 10.68 -2.52
C ASN A 144 22.77 9.35 -2.25
N LEU A 145 23.21 8.65 -1.21
CA LEU A 145 22.55 7.44 -0.74
C LEU A 145 21.29 7.80 0.03
N GLY A 146 20.17 7.21 -0.37
CA GLY A 146 18.89 7.29 0.33
C GLY A 146 18.52 5.95 0.94
N ALA A 147 17.75 5.98 2.02
CA ALA A 147 17.15 4.78 2.60
C ALA A 147 15.68 5.03 2.93
N THR A 148 14.82 4.10 2.55
CA THR A 148 13.39 4.13 2.84
C THR A 148 12.96 2.79 3.43
N VAL A 149 12.31 2.84 4.58
CA VAL A 149 11.68 1.68 5.21
C VAL A 149 10.17 1.73 5.00
N THR A 150 9.54 0.56 4.88
CA THR A 150 8.09 0.39 4.90
C THR A 150 7.71 -0.77 5.80
N ASP A 151 6.62 -0.61 6.56
CA ASP A 151 6.03 -1.67 7.38
C ASP A 151 4.86 -2.39 6.67
N VAL A 152 4.29 -3.41 7.32
CA VAL A 152 3.19 -4.21 6.74
C VAL A 152 1.87 -3.43 6.62
N ALA A 153 1.73 -2.30 7.33
CA ALA A 153 0.60 -1.37 7.23
C ALA A 153 0.89 -0.23 6.24
N TYR A 154 1.99 -0.31 5.50
CA TYR A 154 2.44 0.68 4.53
C TYR A 154 2.79 2.05 5.12
N TYR A 155 3.02 2.20 6.44
CA TYR A 155 3.74 3.39 6.90
C TYR A 155 5.16 3.35 6.39
N SER A 156 5.69 4.52 6.00
CA SER A 156 7.02 4.64 5.42
C SER A 156 7.79 5.81 6.02
N ALA A 157 9.10 5.64 6.19
CA ALA A 157 10.02 6.70 6.57
C ALA A 157 11.24 6.69 5.66
N SER A 158 11.80 7.86 5.43
CA SER A 158 13.02 8.05 4.63
C SER A 158 14.07 8.78 5.44
N ALA A 159 15.32 8.32 5.33
CA ALA A 159 16.45 8.94 6.00
C ALA A 159 16.93 10.18 5.24
N SER A 160 17.57 11.11 5.95
CA SER A 160 18.34 12.18 5.31
C SER A 160 19.44 11.58 4.41
N PRO A 161 19.54 11.98 3.13
CA PRO A 161 20.53 11.40 2.24
C PRO A 161 21.97 11.71 2.67
N VAL A 162 22.88 10.77 2.42
CA VAL A 162 24.33 10.94 2.70
C VAL A 162 25.14 10.84 1.41
N PRO A 163 26.17 11.70 1.23
CA PRO A 163 27.00 11.64 0.03
C PRO A 163 27.90 10.39 0.02
N TYR A 164 28.08 9.81 -1.15
CA TYR A 164 29.01 8.72 -1.43
C TYR A 164 29.76 9.03 -2.73
N ASN A 165 31.08 8.85 -2.72
CA ASN A 165 31.91 9.32 -3.84
C ASN A 165 32.05 8.30 -4.98
N GLY A 166 31.40 7.13 -4.89
CA GLY A 166 31.67 6.05 -5.84
C GLY A 166 33.06 5.48 -5.64
N HIS A 167 33.47 4.55 -6.50
CA HIS A 167 34.80 3.95 -6.48
C HIS A 167 35.36 3.80 -7.89
#